data_AF-A0A7Y5D4J7-F1
#
_entry.id   AF-A0A7Y5D4J7-F1
#
_cell.length_a   1.000
_cell.length_b   1.000
_cell.length_c   1.000
_cell.angle_alpha   90.00
_cell.angle_beta   90.00
_cell.angle_gamma   90.00
#
_symmetry.space_group_name_H-M   'P 1'
#
loop_
_entity.id
_entity.type
_entity.pdbx_description
1 polymer ?
#
loop_
_entity_poly.entity_id
_entity_poly.type
_entity_poly.pdbx_seq_one_letter_code
_entity_poly.pdbx_strand_id
1 'polypeptide(L)' 'MNAEQIYALGLAVIQVEMQAVKALLQRVDTHFVAACELMIACRGRVVVTGMGKSGHIAGKIAATLAST' A
#
# COMPACT_ATOMS: atom_id res chain seq x y z
N MET A 1 8.14 12.83 -28.15
CA MET A 1 8.70 12.76 -26.79
C MET A 1 10.20 12.54 -26.94
N ASN A 2 11.05 13.47 -26.49
CA ASN A 2 12.50 13.33 -26.53
C ASN A 2 13.03 12.67 -25.23
N ALA A 3 14.32 12.32 -25.20
CA ALA A 3 14.93 11.64 -24.05
C ALA A 3 14.83 12.45 -22.75
N GLU A 4 14.99 13.78 -22.84
CA GLU A 4 14.87 14.69 -21.70
C GLU A 4 13.45 14.70 -21.12
N GLN A 5 12.42 14.70 -21.97
CA GLN A 5 11.02 14.60 -21.57
C GLN A 5 10.69 13.27 -20.87
N ILE A 6 11.27 12.16 -21.35
CA ILE A 6 11.09 10.84 -20.73
C ILE A 6 11.73 10.82 -19.34
N TYR A 7 12.96 11.34 -19.22
CA TYR A 7 13.67 11.43 -17.95
C TYR A 7 12.90 12.29 -16.94
N ALA A 8 12.47 13.49 -17.35
CA ALA A 8 11.70 14.39 -16.50
C ALA A 8 10.39 13.76 -16.03
N LEU A 9 9.69 13.03 -16.91
CA LEU A 9 8.44 12.34 -16.56
C LEU A 9 8.67 11.21 -15.56
N GLY A 10 9.73 10.42 -15.73
CA GLY A 10 10.09 9.36 -14.78
C GLY A 10 10.37 9.91 -13.39
N LEU A 11 11.12 11.01 -13.29
CA LEU A 11 11.36 11.70 -12.02
C LEU A 11 10.06 12.24 -11.42
N ALA A 12 9.19 12.84 -12.22
CA ALA A 12 7.92 13.38 -11.76
C ALA A 12 7.02 12.29 -11.14
N VAL A 13 6.93 11.12 -11.77
CA VAL A 13 6.16 9.98 -11.22
C VAL A 13 6.72 9.56 -9.85
N ILE A 14 8.04 9.39 -9.74
CA ILE A 14 8.67 8.99 -8.48
C ILE A 14 8.43 10.05 -7.38
N GLN A 15 8.49 11.33 -7.71
CA GLN A 15 8.21 12.41 -6.77
C GLN A 15 6.76 12.39 -6.27
N VAL A 16 5.79 12.16 -7.16
CA VAL A 16 4.37 12.02 -6.79
C VAL A 16 4.15 10.84 -5.85
N GLU A 17 4.72 9.68 -6.18
CA GLU A 17 4.63 8.48 -5.33
C GLU A 17 5.26 8.71 -3.95
N MET A 18 6.42 9.38 -3.90
CA MET A 18 7.07 9.73 -2.64
C MET A 18 6.20 10.65 -1.76
N GLN A 19 5.53 11.63 -2.36
CA GLN A 19 4.59 12.50 -1.64
C GLN A 19 3.38 11.71 -1.12
N ALA A 20 2.85 10.78 -1.91
CA ALA A 20 1.76 9.91 -1.49
C ALA A 20 2.15 9.03 -0.30
N VAL A 21 3.35 8.43 -0.32
CA VAL A 21 3.88 7.66 0.81
C VAL A 21 4.12 8.54 2.03
N LYS A 22 4.69 9.75 1.86
CA LYS A 22 4.92 10.70 2.96
C LYS A 22 3.61 11.10 3.65
N ALA A 23 2.51 11.23 2.90
CA ALA A 23 1.19 11.53 3.47
C ALA A 23 0.67 10.42 4.40
N LEU A 24 1.15 9.18 4.25
CA LEU A 24 0.75 8.07 5.14
C LEU A 24 1.26 8.22 6.56
N LEU A 25 2.29 9.06 6.82
CA LEU A 25 2.80 9.29 8.18
C LEU A 25 1.71 9.76 9.14
N GLN A 26 0.76 10.56 8.65
CA GLN A 26 -0.37 11.06 9.44
C GLN A 26 -1.47 10.02 9.67
N ARG A 27 -1.41 8.86 8.99
CA ARG A 27 -2.38 7.77 9.09
C ARG A 27 -1.91 6.64 9.99
N VAL A 28 -0.69 6.72 10.51
CA VAL A 28 -0.18 5.81 11.55
C VAL A 28 -0.62 6.38 12.91
N ASP A 29 -1.89 6.20 13.21
CA ASP A 29 -2.57 6.74 14.37
C ASP A 29 -3.23 5.63 15.21
N THR A 30 -4.15 5.99 16.10
CA THR A 30 -4.88 5.02 16.94
C THR A 30 -5.74 4.05 16.14
N HIS A 31 -6.26 4.43 14.96
CA HIS A 31 -7.01 3.52 14.10
C HIS A 31 -6.10 2.47 13.47
N PHE A 32 -4.86 2.84 13.12
CA PHE A 32 -3.85 1.88 12.68
C PHE A 32 -3.58 0.83 13.75
N VAL A 33 -3.36 1.26 15.00
CA VAL A 33 -3.14 0.34 16.14
C VAL A 33 -4.32 -0.60 16.33
N ALA A 34 -5.55 -0.07 16.34
CA ALA A 34 -6.76 -0.88 16.49
C ALA A 34 -6.91 -1.92 15.37
N ALA A 35 -6.58 -1.58 14.12
CA ALA A 35 -6.60 -2.52 13.01
C ALA A 35 -5.58 -3.66 13.21
N CYS A 36 -4.36 -3.35 13.67
CA CYS A 36 -3.35 -4.36 14.00
C CYS A 36 -3.82 -5.30 15.11
N GLU A 37 -4.39 -4.75 16.19
CA GLU A 37 -4.91 -5.56 17.31
C GLU A 37 -6.03 -6.50 16.86
N LEU A 38 -6.96 -6.03 16.03
CA LEU A 38 -8.02 -6.86 15.45
C LEU A 38 -7.46 -8.00 14.59
N MET A 39 -6.43 -7.73 13.79
CA MET A 39 -5.79 -8.75 12.96
C MET A 39 -5.04 -9.78 13.81
N ILE A 40 -4.31 -9.36 14.83
CA ILE A 40 -3.59 -10.25 15.76
C ILE A 40 -4.56 -11.13 16.56
N ALA A 41 -5.70 -10.58 16.98
CA ALA A 41 -6.72 -11.34 17.70
C ALA A 41 -7.53 -12.29 16.80
N CYS A 42 -7.35 -12.27 15.48
CA CYS A 42 -8.09 -13.10 14.54
C CYS A 42 -7.72 -14.58 14.71
N ARG A 43 -8.68 -15.41 15.14
CA ARG A 43 -8.54 -16.87 15.25
C ARG A 43 -8.79 -17.63 13.94
N GLY A 44 -9.22 -16.90 12.90
CA GLY A 44 -9.59 -17.45 11.61
C GLY A 44 -8.57 -17.06 10.54
N ARG A 45 -9.07 -16.42 9.47
CA ARG A 45 -8.25 -15.91 8.38
C ARG A 45 -8.59 -14.46 8.12
N VAL A 46 -7.58 -13.66 7.82
CA VAL A 46 -7.77 -12.30 7.27
C VAL A 46 -7.98 -12.42 5.77
N VAL A 47 -9.18 -12.08 5.30
CA VAL A 47 -9.53 -12.09 3.87
C VAL A 47 -9.35 -10.69 3.30
N VAL A 48 -8.43 -10.54 2.34
CA VAL A 48 -8.17 -9.26 1.66
C VAL A 48 -8.76 -9.32 0.25
N THR A 49 -9.60 -8.35 -0.10
CA THR A 49 -10.33 -8.31 -1.38
C THR A 49 -10.25 -6.92 -2.01
N GLY A 50 -10.35 -6.85 -3.33
CA GLY A 50 -10.36 -5.62 -4.10
C GLY A 50 -10.53 -5.89 -5.59
N MET A 51 -10.84 -4.85 -6.38
CA MET A 51 -10.98 -4.94 -7.84
C MET A 51 -9.90 -4.13 -8.57
N GLY A 52 -9.56 -4.55 -9.79
CA GLY A 52 -8.56 -3.87 -10.62
C GLY A 52 -7.19 -3.78 -9.95
N LYS A 53 -6.54 -2.61 -10.04
CA LYS A 53 -5.22 -2.35 -9.41
C LYS A 53 -5.22 -2.67 -7.92
N SER A 54 -6.29 -2.30 -7.21
CA SER A 54 -6.44 -2.59 -5.78
C SER A 54 -6.53 -4.09 -5.49
N GLY A 55 -7.09 -4.88 -6.41
CA GLY A 55 -7.09 -6.35 -6.32
C GLY A 55 -5.70 -6.96 -6.40
N HIS A 56 -4.82 -6.44 -7.28
CA HIS A 56 -3.43 -6.88 -7.35
C HIS A 56 -2.66 -6.57 -6.04
N ILE A 57 -2.88 -5.39 -5.46
CA ILE A 57 -2.28 -5.03 -4.16
C ILE A 57 -2.84 -5.88 -3.03
N ALA A 58 -4.15 -6.11 -3.00
CA ALA A 58 -4.80 -7.03 -2.05
C ALA A 58 -4.19 -8.43 -2.11
N GLY A 59 -3.94 -8.96 -3.31
CA GLY A 59 -3.25 -10.24 -3.51
C GLY A 59 -1.84 -10.27 -2.92
N LYS A 60 -1.04 -9.21 -3.12
CA LYS A 60 0.30 -9.09 -2.50
C LYS A 60 0.24 -9.01 -0.97
N ILE A 61 -0.70 -8.25 -0.42
CA ILE A 61 -0.90 -8.14 1.03
C ILE A 61 -1.29 -9.51 1.61
N ALA A 62 -2.26 -10.19 1.00
CA ALA A 62 -2.71 -11.51 1.45
C ALA A 62 -1.56 -12.53 1.42
N ALA A 63 -0.73 -12.53 0.38
CA ALA A 63 0.44 -13.39 0.30
C ALA A 63 1.46 -13.11 1.42
N THR A 64 1.67 -11.84 1.76
CA THR A 64 2.56 -11.44 2.85
C THR A 64 2.01 -11.86 4.22
N LEU A 65 0.72 -11.65 4.47
CA LEU A 65 0.06 -12.03 5.72
C LEU A 65 -0.04 -13.56 5.91
N ALA A 66 -0.04 -14.33 4.82
CA ALA A 66 -0.03 -15.79 4.88
C ALA A 66 1.38 -16.39 5.03
N SER A 67 2.44 -15.57 4.99
CA SER A 67 3.84 -16.03 5.05
C SER A 67 4.42 -16.05 6.47
N THR A 68 3.61 -15.77 7.49
CA THR A 68 3.93 -15.80 8.93
C THR A 68 3.11 -16.86 9.63
#